data_AF-A0A2T4DRJ7-F1
#
_entry.id   AF-A0A2T4DRJ7-F1
#
_cell.length_a   1.000
_cell.length_b   1.000
_cell.length_c   1.000
_cell.angle_alpha   90.00
_cell.angle_beta   90.00
_cell.angle_gamma   90.00
#
_symmetry.space_group_name_H-M   'P 1'
#
loop_
_entity.id
_entity.type
_entity.pdbx_description
1 polymer ?
#
loop_
_entity_poly.entity_id
_entity_poly.type
_entity_poly.pdbx_seq_one_letter_code
_entity_poly.pdbx_strand_id
1 'polypeptide(L)' 'MSRKKKGDSDKKKQEPTVNPELKGFDVKIDTFGEIKTSFDIDRINAFLNKEVEDKKLKNREDLDFIKKKKNINKDEEE' A
#
# COMPACT_ATOMS: atom_id res chain seq x y z
N MET A 1 -12.10 -50.44 -14.53
CA MET A 1 -11.84 -49.03 -14.93
C MET A 1 -11.77 -48.19 -13.67
N SER A 2 -10.62 -47.61 -13.34
CA SER A 2 -10.53 -46.72 -12.18
C SER A 2 -9.63 -45.54 -12.54
N ARG A 3 -10.23 -44.45 -13.02
CA ARG A 3 -9.52 -43.21 -13.32
C ARG A 3 -9.10 -42.58 -11.98
N LYS A 4 -7.80 -42.59 -11.72
CA LYS A 4 -7.16 -41.90 -10.60
C LYS A 4 -7.41 -40.39 -10.76
N LYS A 5 -8.28 -39.81 -9.91
CA LYS A 5 -8.44 -38.36 -9.78
C LYS A 5 -7.10 -37.76 -9.36
N LYS A 6 -6.47 -36.98 -10.23
CA LYS A 6 -5.34 -36.13 -9.88
C LYS A 6 -5.88 -35.02 -9.00
N GLY A 7 -5.37 -34.92 -7.77
CA GLY A 7 -5.73 -33.87 -6.83
C GLY A 7 -5.29 -32.51 -7.37
N ASP A 8 -6.24 -31.58 -7.44
CA ASP A 8 -6.01 -30.16 -7.64
C ASP A 8 -5.34 -29.57 -6.39
N SER A 9 -4.02 -29.71 -6.25
CA SER A 9 -3.33 -29.21 -5.05
C SER A 9 -2.01 -28.51 -5.33
N ASP A 10 -1.90 -27.79 -6.44
CA ASP A 10 -0.78 -26.88 -6.69
C ASP A 10 -1.28 -25.56 -7.29
N LYS A 11 -2.18 -24.89 -6.57
CA LYS A 11 -2.32 -23.42 -6.72
C LYS A 11 -1.06 -22.81 -6.14
N LYS A 12 0.03 -22.80 -6.91
CA LYS A 12 1.24 -22.03 -6.60
C LYS A 12 0.77 -20.64 -6.22
N LYS A 13 0.97 -20.24 -4.95
CA LYS A 13 0.78 -18.87 -4.47
C LYS A 13 1.59 -18.00 -5.41
N GLN A 14 0.95 -17.38 -6.39
CA GLN A 14 1.60 -16.38 -7.21
C GLN A 14 1.89 -15.23 -6.26
N GLU A 15 3.17 -15.07 -5.91
CA GLU A 15 3.59 -13.90 -5.15
C GLU A 15 3.22 -12.67 -6.00
N PRO A 16 2.50 -11.69 -5.42
CA PRO A 16 2.14 -10.49 -6.16
C PRO A 16 3.41 -9.79 -6.65
N THR A 17 3.44 -9.38 -7.92
CA THR A 17 4.57 -8.68 -8.57
C THR A 17 4.65 -7.22 -8.13
N VAL A 18 4.50 -6.98 -6.83
CA VAL A 18 4.58 -5.65 -6.22
C VAL A 18 6.01 -5.36 -5.78
N ASN A 19 6.27 -4.14 -5.30
CA ASN A 19 7.56 -3.70 -4.79
C ASN A 19 8.21 -4.81 -3.92
N PRO A 20 9.48 -5.17 -4.12
CA PRO A 20 10.17 -6.19 -3.31
C PRO A 20 10.08 -5.93 -1.80
N GLU A 21 9.92 -4.68 -1.35
CA GLU A 21 9.71 -4.34 0.07
C GLU A 21 8.36 -4.82 0.64
N LEU A 22 7.38 -5.08 -0.23
CA LEU A 22 6.06 -5.61 0.11
C LEU A 22 6.00 -7.13 0.01
N LYS A 23 7.14 -7.82 -0.15
CA LYS A 23 7.21 -9.28 -0.20
C LYS A 23 6.78 -9.85 1.16
N GLY A 24 5.61 -10.51 1.19
CA GLY A 24 4.97 -11.01 2.41
C GLY A 24 3.78 -10.17 2.91
N PHE A 25 3.44 -9.09 2.20
CA PHE A 25 2.19 -8.36 2.39
C PHE A 25 1.03 -9.16 1.77
N ASP A 26 0.16 -9.71 2.63
CA ASP A 26 -1.04 -10.45 2.22
C ASP A 26 -2.26 -9.68 2.73
N VAL A 27 -3.16 -9.31 1.81
CA VAL A 27 -4.42 -8.60 2.12
C VAL A 27 -5.57 -9.44 1.64
N LYS A 28 -6.45 -9.82 2.56
CA LYS A 28 -7.66 -10.60 2.27
C LYS A 28 -8.88 -9.85 2.74
N ILE A 29 -9.95 -9.95 1.95
CA ILE A 29 -11.26 -9.40 2.30
C ILE A 29 -12.12 -10.59 2.73
N ASP A 30 -12.64 -10.54 3.96
CA ASP A 30 -13.60 -11.52 4.45
C ASP A 30 -14.97 -11.30 3.78
N THR A 31 -15.82 -12.31 3.78
CA THR A 31 -17.21 -12.24 3.32
C THR A 31 -18.04 -11.14 4.00
N PHE A 32 -17.63 -10.72 5.19
CA PHE A 32 -18.23 -9.61 5.95
C PHE A 32 -17.65 -8.22 5.57
N GLY A 33 -16.71 -8.16 4.63
CA GLY A 33 -16.07 -6.91 4.19
C GLY A 33 -14.91 -6.45 5.09
N GLU A 34 -14.53 -7.24 6.08
CA GLU A 34 -13.36 -6.96 6.93
C GLU A 34 -12.06 -7.19 6.16
N ILE A 35 -11.12 -6.24 6.28
CA ILE A 35 -9.79 -6.35 5.67
C ILE A 35 -8.84 -7.01 6.67
N LYS A 36 -8.33 -8.18 6.33
CA LYS A 36 -7.31 -8.91 7.09
C LYS A 36 -5.95 -8.71 6.42
N THR A 37 -5.09 -7.93 7.06
CA THR A 37 -3.71 -7.66 6.61
C THR A 37 -2.70 -8.39 7.50
N SER A 38 -1.56 -8.81 6.93
CA SER A 38 -0.45 -9.37 7.71
C SER A 38 0.37 -8.31 8.46
N PHE A 39 0.25 -7.04 8.06
CA PHE A 39 0.96 -5.92 8.67
C PHE A 39 0.04 -5.03 9.51
N ASP A 40 0.65 -4.38 10.50
CA ASP A 40 -0.01 -3.40 11.36
C ASP A 40 -0.51 -2.21 10.56
N ILE A 41 -1.70 -1.73 10.91
CA ILE A 41 -2.35 -0.57 10.29
C ILE A 41 -1.44 0.66 10.34
N ASP A 42 -0.72 0.85 11.44
CA ASP A 42 0.18 2.00 11.62
C ASP A 42 1.33 2.01 10.62
N ARG A 43 1.89 0.83 10.30
CA ARG A 43 2.95 0.69 9.29
C ARG A 43 2.43 1.01 7.89
N ILE A 44 1.21 0.56 7.59
CA ILE A 44 0.55 0.85 6.31
C ILE A 44 0.31 2.36 6.18
N ASN A 45 -0.20 3.00 7.23
CA ASN A 45 -0.43 4.45 7.23
C ASN A 45 0.88 5.23 7.07
N ALA A 46 1.93 4.84 7.76
CA ALA A 46 3.25 5.46 7.62
C ALA A 46 3.80 5.31 6.19
N PHE A 47 3.65 4.13 5.60
CA PHE A 47 4.05 3.87 4.22
C PHE A 47 3.25 4.72 3.23
N LEU A 48 1.92 4.75 3.35
CA LEU A 48 1.05 5.54 2.48
C LEU A 48 1.33 7.03 2.59
N ASN A 49 1.52 7.57 3.80
CA ASN A 49 1.86 8.99 3.99
C ASN A 49 3.22 9.37 3.39
N LYS A 50 4.14 8.42 3.26
CA LYS A 50 5.47 8.63 2.69
C LYS A 50 5.48 8.52 1.17
N GLU A 51 4.85 7.48 0.61
CA GLU A 51 4.92 7.19 -0.83
C GLU A 51 3.76 7.79 -1.63
N VAL A 52 2.60 8.03 -1.00
CA VAL A 52 1.40 8.50 -1.69
C VAL A 52 1.03 9.90 -1.23
N GLU A 53 0.97 10.82 -2.18
CA GLU A 53 0.43 12.15 -1.94
C GLU A 53 -1.08 12.09 -1.64
N ASP A 54 -1.51 12.69 -0.53
CA ASP A 54 -2.93 12.74 -0.15
C ASP A 54 -3.74 13.49 -1.22
N LYS A 55 -4.54 12.73 -1.98
CA LYS A 55 -5.39 13.24 -3.07
C LYS A 55 -6.41 14.27 -2.57
N LYS A 56 -6.79 14.25 -1.28
CA LYS A 56 -7.71 15.22 -0.68
C LYS A 56 -7.10 16.61 -0.55
N LEU A 57 -5.76 16.69 -0.54
CA LEU A 57 -5.01 17.94 -0.38
C LEU A 57 -4.51 18.50 -1.71
N LYS A 58 -4.69 17.79 -2.83
CA LYS A 58 -4.18 18.20 -4.15
C LYS A 58 -4.93 19.39 -4.76
N ASN A 59 -6.21 19.55 -4.45
CA ASN A 59 -7.06 20.59 -5.04
C ASN A 59 -7.25 21.78 -4.09
N ARG A 60 -6.33 21.96 -3.14
CA ARG A 60 -6.40 23.01 -2.13
C ARG A 60 -5.38 24.09 -2.46
N GLU A 61 -5.85 25.15 -3.12
CA GLU A 61 -5.03 26.30 -3.52
C GLU A 61 -4.35 26.98 -2.32
N ASP A 62 -4.94 26.90 -1.13
CA ASP A 62 -4.40 27.43 0.12
C ASP A 62 -3.14 26.70 0.62
N LEU A 63 -2.98 25.42 0.28
CA LEU A 63 -1.84 24.61 0.72
C LEU A 63 -0.61 24.77 -0.18
N ASP A 64 -0.79 25.15 -1.44
CA ASP A 64 0.31 25.36 -2.38
C ASP A 64 1.20 26.53 -1.97
N PHE A 65 0.61 27.60 -1.44
CA PHE A 65 1.35 28.74 -0.90
C PHE A 65 2.17 28.36 0.34
N ILE A 66 1.64 27.48 1.19
CA ILE A 66 2.32 27.02 2.42
C ILE A 66 3.47 26.07 2.09
N LYS A 67 3.29 25.15 1.15
CA LYS A 67 4.37 24.28 0.65
C LYS A 67 5.49 25.09 0.02
N LYS A 68 5.16 26.09 -0.81
CA LYS A 68 6.16 26.95 -1.46
C LYS A 68 6.97 27.77 -0.45
N LYS A 69 6.32 28.37 0.56
CA LYS A 69 7.01 29.06 1.66
C LYS A 69 7.92 28.14 2.48
N LYS A 70 7.46 26.91 2.78
CA LYS A 70 8.29 25.94 3.53
C LYS A 70 9.54 25.54 2.77
N ASN A 71 9.47 25.36 1.45
CA ASN A 71 10.64 25.02 0.65
C ASN A 71 11.61 26.20 0.58
N ILE A 72 11.12 27.43 0.37
CA ILE A 72 11.95 28.65 0.33
C ILE A 72 12.72 28.84 1.64
N ASN A 73 12.05 28.71 2.80
CA ASN A 73 12.73 28.85 4.10
C ASN A 73 13.75 27.74 4.36
N LYS A 74 13.58 26.56 3.73
CA LYS A 74 14.49 25.42 3.92
C LYS A 74 15.77 25.57 3.10
N ASP A 75 15.68 26.21 1.94
CA ASP A 75 16.82 26.56 1.09
C ASP A 75 17.63 27.76 1.65
N GLU A 76 17.07 28.54 2.58
CA GLU A 76 17.78 29.64 3.27
C GLU A 76 18.47 29.21 4.58
N GLU A 77 18.20 28.00 5.08
CA GLU A 77 18.81 27.44 6.30
C GLU A 77 19.94 26.41 6.03
N GLU A 78 20.23 26.07 4.76
CA GLU A 78 21.41 25.30 4.29
C GLU A 78 22.52 26.22 3.75
#